data_AF-A0A3P3Z9N0-F1
#
_entry.id   AF-A0A3P3Z9N0-F1
#
_cell.length_a   1.000
_cell.length_b   1.000
_cell.length_c   1.000
_cell.angle_alpha   90.00
_cell.angle_beta   90.00
_cell.angle_gamma   90.00
#
_symmetry.space_group_name_H-M   'P 1'
#
loop_
_entity.id
_entity.type
_entity.pdbx_description
1 polymer ?
#
loop_
_entity_poly.entity_id
_entity_poly.type
_entity_poly.pdbx_seq_one_letter_code
_entity_poly.pdbx_strand_id
1 'polypeptide(L)'
;MEAVQLAKSVLAADGQPFKILSLAQGFAPVTPETSVLEARRSYMRLAGAIHPDRLQRSFDKATEAFQCLVRAFECFADPKSRKRAAASAQRQAKTEAVVTTAVRGRQANAAPPSSTKSGPSASQPMMKGEKKREKSKSKAAAAPAVKKPRAADLTEEEESETGDDVSEASVADEEAWEACAAANKEPEVSTNRTPIGQLRVGGLYQLTTVGCPKCRSLWEPDARPQYSLFMGRWGKKVHCQLCLFHFGCATALHGCPHCRAPFDYDVSMYDSVQTCQRCRKQFGFPYYPVNQYLIDQVALEEWRERMDQQKASEREARARARRGGGDGSDGASAEEERMQLLVGTCIMEEVCPLCHKRIKSKHRSHVEGCMAKDPKELAASTGRAAKKIASPAPLADKVAKAPVPRAAKRDPKATAALTKKSAAPTTPRANVSKGKKASVLQKRKRRRGDSSSSEEDEISTESTFSDDDYDDSD
;
A
#
# COMPACT_ATOMS: atom_id res chain seq x y z
N MET A 1 -31.06 -14.83 10.90
CA MET A 1 -31.56 -13.86 11.91
C MET A 1 -30.46 -13.28 12.80
N GLU A 2 -29.32 -13.96 12.94
CA GLU A 2 -28.20 -13.52 13.79
C GLU A 2 -27.57 -12.17 13.36
N ALA A 3 -27.46 -11.90 12.05
CA ALA A 3 -26.82 -10.68 11.55
C ALA A 3 -27.57 -9.38 11.90
N VAL A 4 -28.91 -9.41 11.95
CA VAL A 4 -29.72 -8.23 12.32
C VAL A 4 -29.60 -7.93 13.81
N GLN A 5 -29.56 -8.97 14.66
CA GLN A 5 -29.32 -8.80 16.09
C GLN A 5 -27.93 -8.24 16.35
N LEU A 6 -26.91 -8.76 15.65
CA LEU A 6 -25.55 -8.24 15.70
C LEU A 6 -25.48 -6.75 15.34
N ALA A 7 -26.13 -6.33 14.23
CA ALA A 7 -26.18 -4.92 13.84
C ALA A 7 -26.87 -4.03 14.89
N LYS A 8 -27.95 -4.51 15.51
CA LYS A 8 -28.61 -3.81 16.63
C LYS A 8 -27.71 -3.69 17.86
N SER A 9 -26.96 -4.74 18.19
CA SER A 9 -25.98 -4.72 19.29
C SER A 9 -24.83 -3.76 19.03
N VAL A 10 -24.38 -3.61 17.78
CA VAL A 10 -23.37 -2.62 17.40
C VAL A 10 -23.88 -1.20 17.64
N LEU A 11 -25.09 -0.87 17.16
CA LEU A 11 -25.69 0.46 17.40
C LEU A 11 -25.93 0.75 18.88
N ALA A 12 -26.35 -0.26 19.66
CA ALA A 12 -26.55 -0.09 21.10
C ALA A 12 -25.24 0.15 21.88
N ALA A 13 -24.09 -0.17 21.28
CA ALA A 13 -22.77 0.01 21.87
C ALA A 13 -21.99 1.18 21.23
N ASP A 14 -22.67 2.11 20.53
CA ASP A 14 -22.00 3.25 19.90
C ASP A 14 -21.17 4.06 20.92
N GLY A 15 -19.96 4.45 20.51
CA GLY A 15 -18.97 5.08 21.41
C GLY A 15 -18.22 4.12 22.35
N GLN A 16 -18.52 2.81 22.34
CA GLN A 16 -17.79 1.80 23.13
C GLN A 16 -16.99 0.84 22.22
N PRO A 17 -15.81 1.27 21.71
CA PRO A 17 -15.09 0.53 20.66
C PRO A 17 -14.71 -0.90 21.07
N PHE A 18 -14.30 -1.10 22.32
CA PHE A 18 -13.95 -2.43 22.85
C PHE A 18 -15.15 -3.38 22.91
N LYS A 19 -16.32 -2.86 23.27
CA LYS A 19 -17.55 -3.66 23.35
C LYS A 19 -18.03 -4.06 21.96
N ILE A 20 -18.01 -3.13 21.00
CA ILE A 20 -18.36 -3.38 19.60
C ILE A 20 -17.47 -4.47 19.00
N LEU A 21 -16.14 -4.33 19.10
CA LEU A 21 -15.20 -5.29 18.51
C LEU A 21 -15.22 -6.67 19.20
N SER A 22 -15.65 -6.72 20.46
CA SER A 22 -15.83 -7.98 21.21
C SER A 22 -17.07 -8.78 20.80
N LEU A 23 -17.97 -8.23 19.97
CA LEU A 23 -19.14 -8.95 19.45
C LEU A 23 -18.77 -10.01 18.40
N ALA A 24 -17.53 -10.05 17.93
CA ALA A 24 -17.07 -11.00 16.93
C ALA A 24 -17.01 -12.42 17.50
N GLN A 25 -17.91 -13.30 17.05
CA GLN A 25 -17.94 -14.69 17.49
C GLN A 25 -16.67 -15.45 17.09
N GLY A 26 -16.18 -16.29 18.02
CA GLY A 26 -15.00 -17.13 17.81
C GLY A 26 -13.66 -16.43 18.09
N PHE A 27 -13.68 -15.18 18.55
CA PHE A 27 -12.47 -14.45 18.97
C PHE A 27 -12.53 -14.12 20.47
N ALA A 28 -11.36 -13.91 21.07
CA ALA A 28 -11.27 -13.43 22.44
C ALA A 28 -11.82 -12.00 22.55
N PRO A 29 -12.40 -11.60 23.70
CA PRO A 29 -12.85 -10.23 23.93
C PRO A 29 -11.71 -9.23 23.71
N VAL A 30 -12.00 -8.16 22.98
CA VAL A 30 -11.02 -7.12 22.65
C VAL A 30 -10.82 -6.21 23.85
N THR A 31 -9.63 -6.25 24.42
CA THR A 31 -9.18 -5.40 25.52
C THR A 31 -8.28 -4.27 25.01
N PRO A 32 -7.95 -3.24 25.84
CA PRO A 32 -7.00 -2.20 25.46
C PRO A 32 -5.60 -2.72 25.08
N GLU A 33 -5.23 -3.89 25.59
CA GLU A 33 -3.93 -4.56 25.36
C GLU A 33 -3.93 -5.44 24.11
N THR A 34 -5.10 -5.67 23.49
CA THR A 34 -5.22 -6.51 22.30
C THR A 34 -4.44 -5.91 21.13
N SER A 35 -3.77 -6.77 20.36
CA SER A 35 -2.98 -6.31 19.21
C SER A 35 -3.88 -5.75 18.10
N VAL A 36 -3.38 -4.79 17.32
CA VAL A 36 -4.13 -4.21 16.18
C VAL A 36 -4.50 -5.29 15.15
N LEU A 37 -3.62 -6.28 14.97
CA LEU A 37 -3.85 -7.38 14.04
C LEU A 37 -5.03 -8.26 14.46
N GLU A 38 -5.18 -8.54 15.76
CA GLU A 38 -6.31 -9.32 16.29
C GLU A 38 -7.61 -8.51 16.23
N ALA A 39 -7.59 -7.24 16.65
CA ALA A 39 -8.74 -6.35 16.53
C ALA A 39 -9.21 -6.21 15.06
N ARG A 40 -8.27 -6.17 14.11
CA ARG A 40 -8.57 -6.14 12.68
C ARG A 40 -9.28 -7.41 12.20
N ARG A 41 -8.93 -8.59 12.74
CA ARG A 41 -9.63 -9.85 12.43
C ARG A 41 -11.06 -9.81 12.93
N SER A 42 -11.29 -9.33 14.15
CA SER A 42 -12.64 -9.12 14.71
C SER A 42 -13.45 -8.14 13.87
N TYR A 43 -12.85 -7.01 13.48
CA TYR A 43 -13.46 -6.02 12.58
C TYR A 43 -13.87 -6.63 11.23
N MET A 44 -12.96 -7.33 10.54
CA MET A 44 -13.27 -7.97 9.25
C MET A 44 -14.39 -9.00 9.36
N ARG A 45 -14.43 -9.76 10.47
CA ARG A 45 -15.50 -10.74 10.72
C ARG A 45 -16.85 -10.05 10.89
N LEU A 46 -16.91 -8.99 11.68
CA LEU A 46 -18.12 -8.20 11.89
C LEU A 46 -18.56 -7.52 10.58
N ALA A 47 -17.63 -6.86 9.87
CA ALA A 47 -17.90 -6.16 8.61
C ALA A 47 -18.53 -7.09 7.57
N GLY A 48 -18.02 -8.32 7.43
CA GLY A 48 -18.63 -9.32 6.54
C GLY A 48 -20.03 -9.75 6.96
N ALA A 49 -20.36 -9.71 8.25
CA ALA A 49 -21.68 -10.08 8.77
C ALA A 49 -22.71 -8.94 8.68
N ILE A 50 -22.29 -7.70 8.94
CA ILE A 50 -23.16 -6.51 8.97
C ILE A 50 -23.06 -5.60 7.74
N HIS A 51 -22.44 -6.06 6.64
CA HIS A 51 -22.30 -5.27 5.42
C HIS A 51 -23.69 -4.79 4.92
N PRO A 52 -23.84 -3.51 4.52
CA PRO A 52 -25.13 -2.97 4.07
C PRO A 52 -25.72 -3.78 2.92
N ASP A 53 -24.93 -4.19 1.92
CA ASP A 53 -25.43 -5.02 0.80
C ASP A 53 -26.05 -6.35 1.22
N ARG A 54 -25.58 -6.95 2.33
CA ARG A 54 -26.16 -8.20 2.85
C ARG A 54 -27.43 -7.96 3.66
N LEU A 55 -27.56 -6.79 4.26
CA LEU A 55 -28.64 -6.43 5.17
C LEU A 55 -29.71 -5.52 4.57
N GLN A 56 -29.50 -4.96 3.38
CA GLN A 56 -30.33 -3.95 2.71
C GLN A 56 -31.84 -4.24 2.69
N ARG A 57 -32.25 -5.51 2.66
CA ARG A 57 -33.67 -5.90 2.65
C ARG A 57 -34.26 -6.23 4.03
N SER A 58 -33.43 -6.28 5.07
CA SER A 58 -33.79 -6.82 6.39
C SER A 58 -33.56 -5.85 7.55
N PHE A 59 -32.74 -4.81 7.34
CA PHE A 59 -32.42 -3.83 8.36
C PHE A 59 -32.06 -2.49 7.74
N ASP A 60 -32.96 -1.51 7.87
CA ASP A 60 -32.82 -0.20 7.22
C ASP A 60 -31.61 0.61 7.75
N LYS A 61 -31.22 0.38 9.00
CA LYS A 61 -30.07 1.03 9.65
C LYS A 61 -28.74 0.29 9.45
N ALA A 62 -28.63 -0.57 8.44
CA ALA A 62 -27.41 -1.33 8.20
C ALA A 62 -26.19 -0.44 7.94
N THR A 63 -26.37 0.65 7.18
CA THR A 63 -25.30 1.62 6.90
C THR A 63 -24.82 2.33 8.16
N GLU A 64 -25.75 2.74 9.03
CA GLU A 64 -25.44 3.39 10.32
C GLU A 64 -24.66 2.44 11.24
N ALA A 65 -25.08 1.17 11.33
CA ALA A 65 -24.38 0.15 12.10
C ALA A 65 -22.97 -0.13 11.56
N PHE A 66 -22.82 -0.16 10.24
CA PHE A 66 -21.52 -0.36 9.60
C PHE A 66 -20.58 0.83 9.86
N GLN A 67 -21.08 2.06 9.76
CA GLN A 67 -20.30 3.26 10.09
C GLN A 67 -19.88 3.29 11.57
N CYS A 68 -20.76 2.89 12.49
CA CYS A 68 -20.44 2.74 13.90
C CYS A 68 -19.29 1.73 14.13
N LEU A 69 -19.33 0.59 13.42
CA LEU A 69 -18.24 -0.39 13.45
C LEU A 69 -16.91 0.16 12.91
N VAL A 70 -16.94 0.95 11.82
CA VAL A 70 -15.74 1.60 11.25
C VAL A 70 -15.14 2.58 12.25
N ARG A 71 -15.95 3.49 12.82
CA ARG A 71 -15.51 4.44 13.85
C ARG A 71 -14.90 3.74 15.07
N ALA A 72 -15.49 2.61 15.48
CA ALA A 72 -14.97 1.80 16.58
C ALA A 72 -13.57 1.23 16.27
N PHE A 73 -13.34 0.76 15.04
CA PHE A 73 -12.04 0.25 14.62
C PHE A 73 -10.99 1.36 14.46
N GLU A 74 -11.35 2.51 13.88
CA GLU A 74 -10.47 3.68 13.76
C GLU A 74 -10.02 4.18 15.14
N CYS A 75 -10.97 4.35 16.06
CA CYS A 75 -10.69 4.72 17.45
C CYS A 75 -9.78 3.69 18.15
N PHE A 76 -9.91 2.41 17.82
CA PHE A 76 -8.99 1.39 18.31
C PHE A 76 -7.62 1.47 17.63
N ALA A 77 -7.54 1.66 16.32
CA ALA A 77 -6.28 1.68 15.57
C ALA A 77 -5.36 2.81 16.03
N ASP A 78 -5.93 3.99 16.32
CA ASP A 78 -5.19 5.16 16.79
C ASP A 78 -4.74 5.04 18.25
N PRO A 79 -3.43 5.14 18.55
CA PRO A 79 -2.93 4.99 19.94
C PRO A 79 -3.48 6.04 20.91
N LYS A 80 -3.63 7.29 20.46
CA LYS A 80 -4.16 8.40 21.29
C LYS A 80 -5.65 8.17 21.61
N SER A 81 -6.45 7.85 20.59
CA SER A 81 -7.89 7.57 20.73
C SER A 81 -8.15 6.32 21.57
N ARG A 82 -7.35 5.26 21.39
CA ARG A 82 -7.43 4.03 22.20
C ARG A 82 -7.23 4.29 23.68
N LYS A 83 -6.23 5.09 24.05
CA LYS A 83 -5.98 5.46 25.47
C LYS A 83 -7.17 6.21 26.07
N ARG A 84 -7.74 7.17 25.34
CA ARG A 84 -8.93 7.92 25.77
C ARG A 84 -10.14 7.00 25.95
N ALA A 85 -10.39 6.12 24.98
CA ALA A 85 -11.47 5.14 25.04
C ALA A 85 -11.28 4.14 26.20
N ALA A 86 -10.05 3.73 26.48
CA ALA A 86 -9.76 2.82 27.59
C ALA A 86 -10.05 3.50 28.94
N ALA A 87 -9.66 4.77 29.09
CA ALA A 87 -9.98 5.56 30.28
C ALA A 87 -11.49 5.77 30.46
N SER A 88 -12.24 6.03 29.37
CA SER A 88 -13.70 6.17 29.45
C SER A 88 -14.39 4.85 29.80
N ALA A 89 -13.94 3.72 29.23
CA ALA A 89 -14.45 2.39 29.57
C ALA A 89 -14.22 2.04 31.06
N GLN A 90 -13.04 2.36 31.60
CA GLN A 90 -12.75 2.16 33.03
C GLN A 90 -13.64 3.03 33.93
N ARG A 91 -13.90 4.28 33.54
CA ARG A 91 -14.82 5.18 34.27
C ARG A 91 -16.25 4.63 34.25
N GLN A 92 -16.74 4.17 33.09
CA GLN A 92 -18.07 3.57 32.96
C GLN A 92 -18.20 2.30 33.81
N ALA A 93 -17.21 1.40 33.78
CA ALA A 93 -17.21 0.19 34.61
C ALA A 93 -17.24 0.51 36.12
N LYS A 94 -16.52 1.55 36.56
CA LYS A 94 -16.55 2.01 37.95
C LYS A 94 -17.93 2.54 38.34
N THR A 95 -18.57 3.33 37.47
CA THR A 95 -19.92 3.86 37.73
C THR A 95 -20.97 2.74 37.80
N GLU A 96 -20.92 1.76 36.88
CA GLU A 96 -21.82 0.60 36.90
C GLU A 96 -21.66 -0.26 38.17
N ALA A 97 -20.41 -0.45 38.64
CA ALA A 97 -20.14 -1.14 39.89
C ALA A 97 -20.72 -0.41 41.11
N VAL A 98 -20.62 0.93 41.16
CA VAL A 98 -21.17 1.72 42.28
C VAL A 98 -22.70 1.64 42.32
N VAL A 99 -23.37 1.77 41.17
CA VAL A 99 -24.84 1.70 41.06
C VAL A 99 -25.36 0.33 41.50
N THR A 100 -24.70 -0.76 41.11
CA THR A 100 -25.11 -2.12 41.51
C THR A 100 -24.94 -2.40 43.00
N THR A 101 -23.92 -1.84 43.67
CA THR A 101 -23.81 -1.89 45.15
C THR A 101 -24.88 -1.06 45.87
N ALA A 102 -25.28 0.10 45.32
CA ALA A 102 -26.27 0.97 45.94
C ALA A 102 -27.69 0.37 45.93
N VAL A 103 -28.05 -0.38 44.89
CA VAL A 103 -29.37 -1.05 44.78
C VAL A 103 -29.47 -2.22 45.76
N ARG A 104 -28.38 -2.95 46.04
CA ARG A 104 -28.36 -4.02 47.04
C ARG A 104 -28.41 -3.53 48.50
N GLY A 105 -27.94 -2.31 48.78
CA GLY A 105 -27.97 -1.72 50.13
C GLY A 105 -29.36 -1.29 50.62
N ARG A 106 -30.33 -1.08 49.71
CA ARG A 106 -31.69 -0.65 50.08
C ARG A 106 -32.68 -1.78 50.39
N GLN A 107 -32.32 -3.04 50.15
CA GLN A 107 -33.17 -4.19 50.47
C GLN A 107 -32.81 -4.89 51.79
N ALA A 108 -31.86 -4.37 52.57
CA ALA A 108 -31.39 -4.99 53.82
C ALA A 108 -32.07 -4.47 55.11
N ASN A 109 -33.00 -3.50 55.03
CA ASN A 109 -33.70 -2.96 56.20
C ASN A 109 -35.22 -3.26 56.18
N ALA A 110 -35.56 -4.54 56.28
CA ALA A 110 -36.85 -5.03 56.78
C ALA A 110 -36.65 -6.47 57.32
N ALA A 111 -36.63 -6.62 58.65
CA ALA A 111 -36.39 -7.85 59.45
C ALA A 111 -37.60 -8.85 59.36
N PRO A 112 -37.64 -10.07 59.99
CA PRO A 112 -36.92 -10.54 61.19
C PRO A 112 -36.41 -12.03 61.14
N PRO A 113 -35.87 -12.59 62.24
CA PRO A 113 -35.00 -13.78 62.23
C PRO A 113 -35.77 -15.08 62.44
N SER A 114 -35.31 -16.19 61.85
CA SER A 114 -35.67 -17.52 62.35
C SER A 114 -34.55 -18.55 62.12
N SER A 115 -34.42 -19.36 63.16
CA SER A 115 -33.41 -20.38 63.46
C SER A 115 -33.63 -21.70 62.73
N THR A 116 -32.55 -22.41 62.39
CA THR A 116 -32.33 -23.89 62.47
C THR A 116 -30.98 -24.18 61.78
N LYS A 117 -29.87 -24.53 62.42
CA LYS A 117 -29.47 -25.67 63.27
C LYS A 117 -29.32 -27.00 62.51
N SER A 118 -28.12 -27.60 62.66
CA SER A 118 -27.58 -28.86 62.11
C SER A 118 -27.06 -28.79 60.66
N GLY A 119 -25.90 -29.33 60.27
CA GLY A 119 -24.93 -30.25 60.88
C GLY A 119 -24.03 -30.80 59.75
N PRO A 120 -22.88 -31.44 60.04
CA PRO A 120 -21.62 -31.21 59.32
C PRO A 120 -21.17 -32.37 58.41
N SER A 121 -20.25 -32.11 57.46
CA SER A 121 -19.01 -32.89 57.34
C SER A 121 -18.03 -32.40 56.26
N ALA A 122 -16.77 -32.22 56.69
CA ALA A 122 -15.49 -32.57 56.06
C ALA A 122 -15.45 -32.75 54.52
N SER A 123 -14.51 -32.15 53.78
CA SER A 123 -13.08 -32.53 53.82
C SER A 123 -12.18 -31.53 53.07
N GLN A 124 -11.06 -31.19 53.72
CA GLN A 124 -9.81 -30.62 53.19
C GLN A 124 -9.07 -31.61 52.24
N PRO A 125 -8.07 -31.24 51.40
CA PRO A 125 -6.77 -30.63 51.82
C PRO A 125 -6.24 -29.50 50.92
N MET A 126 -5.67 -28.43 51.50
CA MET A 126 -4.22 -28.22 51.70
C MET A 126 -3.33 -28.50 50.48
N MET A 127 -2.87 -27.43 49.82
CA MET A 127 -1.50 -27.37 49.31
C MET A 127 -0.93 -25.96 49.48
N LYS A 128 0.21 -25.96 50.14
CA LYS A 128 1.03 -24.87 50.64
C LYS A 128 2.09 -24.59 49.56
N GLY A 129 2.27 -23.32 49.17
CA GLY A 129 3.20 -22.95 48.11
C GLY A 129 3.73 -21.53 48.28
N GLU A 130 4.55 -21.33 49.29
CA GLU A 130 5.47 -20.20 49.39
C GLU A 130 6.53 -20.31 48.28
N LYS A 131 6.78 -19.23 47.51
CA LYS A 131 8.15 -18.78 47.24
C LYS A 131 8.22 -17.43 46.52
N LYS A 132 8.87 -16.51 47.25
CA LYS A 132 10.00 -15.69 46.80
C LYS A 132 9.71 -14.50 45.87
N ARG A 133 9.49 -13.38 46.54
CA ARG A 133 9.97 -12.05 46.13
C ARG A 133 11.44 -12.12 45.69
N GLU A 134 11.73 -11.61 44.50
CA GLU A 134 13.07 -11.14 44.15
C GLU A 134 13.00 -9.68 43.74
N LYS A 135 13.76 -8.88 44.48
CA LYS A 135 13.85 -7.43 44.46
C LYS A 135 15.23 -7.10 43.92
N SER A 136 15.36 -6.79 42.64
CA SER A 136 16.60 -6.27 42.07
C SER A 136 16.51 -4.74 41.94
N LYS A 137 17.26 -4.09 42.82
CA LYS A 137 17.54 -2.66 42.89
C LYS A 137 18.88 -2.39 42.18
N SER A 138 19.06 -1.16 41.69
CA SER A 138 20.29 -0.57 41.12
C SER A 138 20.60 -0.99 39.67
N LYS A 139 21.02 -0.10 38.76
CA LYS A 139 22.06 0.92 38.95
C LYS A 139 21.94 2.02 37.88
N ALA A 140 22.07 3.26 38.35
CA ALA A 140 22.15 4.48 37.56
C ALA A 140 23.51 4.63 36.85
N ALA A 141 23.50 5.27 35.67
CA ALA A 141 24.64 5.94 35.03
C ALA A 141 24.03 7.17 34.31
N ALA A 142 24.12 8.36 34.90
CA ALA A 142 25.24 9.30 34.78
C ALA A 142 25.26 10.01 33.40
N ALA A 143 24.55 11.14 33.34
CA ALA A 143 24.69 12.18 32.31
C ALA A 143 25.72 13.22 32.78
N PRO A 144 26.57 13.78 31.91
CA PRO A 144 27.44 14.90 32.25
C PRO A 144 26.75 16.26 32.03
N ALA A 145 26.99 17.14 33.02
CA ALA A 145 26.56 18.52 33.10
C ALA A 145 27.27 19.44 32.10
N VAL A 146 26.53 20.41 31.54
CA VAL A 146 27.10 21.59 30.87
C VAL A 146 26.59 22.86 31.55
N LYS A 147 27.55 23.75 31.81
CA LYS A 147 27.48 24.95 32.65
C LYS A 147 26.71 26.08 31.98
N LYS A 148 25.95 26.79 32.80
CA LYS A 148 25.37 28.12 32.56
C LYS A 148 26.33 29.18 33.13
N PRO A 149 26.58 30.32 32.44
CA PRO A 149 26.96 31.54 33.11
C PRO A 149 25.77 32.49 33.29
N ARG A 150 25.93 33.31 34.31
CA ARG A 150 25.00 34.18 35.00
C ARG A 150 25.24 35.62 34.53
N ALA A 151 24.19 36.38 34.26
CA ALA A 151 24.20 37.83 34.37
C ALA A 151 22.79 38.28 34.77
N ALA A 152 22.74 39.11 35.81
CA ALA A 152 21.57 39.82 36.28
C ALA A 152 21.43 41.13 35.50
N ASP A 153 20.22 41.64 35.29
CA ASP A 153 19.81 42.89 35.93
C ASP A 153 18.30 43.16 35.77
N LEU A 154 17.82 44.01 36.66
CA LEU A 154 16.47 44.36 37.08
C LEU A 154 15.55 44.96 36.01
N THR A 155 14.25 44.63 36.05
CA THR A 155 13.18 45.65 35.90
C THR A 155 11.86 45.15 36.49
N GLU A 156 11.21 46.08 37.19
CA GLU A 156 10.10 45.92 38.11
C GLU A 156 8.73 45.87 37.42
N GLU A 157 7.84 45.09 38.04
CA GLU A 157 6.39 45.32 38.24
C GLU A 157 5.54 45.93 37.11
N GLU A 158 4.65 45.13 36.54
CA GLU A 158 3.22 45.48 36.49
C GLU A 158 2.35 44.21 36.49
N GLU A 159 1.46 44.16 37.47
CA GLU A 159 0.45 43.13 37.64
C GLU A 159 -0.64 43.27 36.56
N SER A 160 -0.84 42.23 35.76
CA SER A 160 -2.15 41.97 35.16
C SER A 160 -2.47 40.47 35.25
N GLU A 161 -3.26 40.13 36.26
CA GLU A 161 -3.91 38.83 36.39
C GLU A 161 -4.90 38.63 35.24
N THR A 162 -4.43 37.98 34.17
CA THR A 162 -5.29 37.29 33.22
C THR A 162 -4.90 35.82 33.32
N GLY A 163 -5.78 35.01 33.91
CA GLY A 163 -5.57 33.57 34.09
C GLY A 163 -5.59 32.84 32.75
N ASP A 164 -4.47 32.85 32.05
CA ASP A 164 -4.24 32.05 30.86
C ASP A 164 -3.91 30.61 31.27
N ASP A 165 -4.93 29.76 31.18
CA ASP A 165 -4.86 28.29 31.17
C ASP A 165 -4.16 27.84 29.87
N VAL A 166 -2.85 28.13 29.75
CA VAL A 166 -2.01 27.71 28.60
C VAL A 166 -1.56 26.26 28.81
N SER A 167 -2.55 25.38 28.71
CA SER A 167 -2.53 24.17 27.88
C SER A 167 -1.21 23.39 27.75
N GLU A 168 -1.16 22.20 28.38
CA GLU A 168 -0.25 21.09 28.05
C GLU A 168 -0.44 20.51 26.62
N ALA A 169 -1.12 21.22 25.72
CA ALA A 169 -1.40 20.79 24.36
C ALA A 169 -0.22 21.01 23.38
N SER A 170 0.74 21.88 23.70
CA SER A 170 1.80 22.29 22.76
C SER A 170 2.89 21.23 22.54
N VAL A 171 3.30 20.49 23.58
CA VAL A 171 4.45 19.57 23.48
C VAL A 171 4.17 18.38 22.55
N ALA A 172 2.91 17.90 22.53
CA ALA A 172 2.52 16.76 21.70
C ALA A 172 2.38 17.10 20.21
N ASP A 173 2.15 18.38 19.89
CA ASP A 173 2.04 18.88 18.52
C ASP A 173 3.44 19.23 17.97
N GLU A 174 4.35 19.73 18.79
CA GLU A 174 5.76 19.90 18.41
C GLU A 174 6.44 18.56 18.11
N GLU A 175 6.25 17.53 18.94
CA GLU A 175 6.81 16.19 18.69
C GLU A 175 6.26 15.58 17.38
N ALA A 176 4.97 15.83 17.08
CA ALA A 176 4.36 15.38 15.83
C ALA A 176 4.94 16.10 14.61
N TRP A 177 5.19 17.41 14.73
CA TRP A 177 5.82 18.21 13.68
C TRP A 177 7.26 17.77 13.43
N GLU A 178 8.06 17.56 14.48
CA GLU A 178 9.43 17.07 14.37
C GLU A 178 9.49 15.67 13.75
N ALA A 179 8.57 14.77 14.11
CA ALA A 179 8.48 13.45 13.50
C ALA A 179 8.14 13.52 12.00
N CYS A 180 7.23 14.43 11.60
CA CYS A 180 6.92 14.66 10.19
C CYS A 180 8.12 15.26 9.44
N ALA A 181 8.82 16.22 10.05
CA ALA A 181 10.02 16.83 9.48
C ALA A 181 11.16 15.82 9.32
N ALA A 182 11.37 14.94 10.31
CA ALA A 182 12.36 13.88 10.24
C ALA A 182 12.04 12.86 9.15
N ALA A 183 10.76 12.53 8.92
CA ALA A 183 10.34 11.65 7.81
C ALA A 183 10.60 12.26 6.42
N ASN A 184 10.65 13.59 6.34
CA ASN A 184 10.96 14.36 5.13
C ASN A 184 12.45 14.70 4.99
N LYS A 185 13.34 14.19 5.85
CA LYS A 185 14.78 14.35 5.65
C LYS A 185 15.23 13.39 4.54
N GLU A 186 15.98 13.91 3.56
CA GLU A 186 16.59 13.09 2.50
C GLU A 186 17.51 12.04 3.16
N PRO A 187 17.38 10.75 2.82
CA PRO A 187 18.21 9.70 3.40
C PRO A 187 19.67 9.89 2.97
N GLU A 188 20.58 9.78 3.93
CA GLU A 188 22.02 9.90 3.69
C GLU A 188 22.55 8.66 2.96
N VAL A 189 23.25 8.86 1.85
CA VAL A 189 23.83 7.76 1.06
C VAL A 189 25.24 7.45 1.58
N SER A 190 25.42 6.25 2.13
CA SER A 190 26.72 5.81 2.62
C SER A 190 27.73 5.67 1.49
N THR A 191 28.93 6.20 1.69
CA THR A 191 30.07 5.98 0.78
C THR A 191 30.71 4.59 0.96
N ASN A 192 30.22 3.78 1.90
CA ASN A 192 30.76 2.47 2.19
C ASN A 192 30.46 1.46 1.05
N ARG A 193 31.53 0.97 0.43
CA ARG A 193 31.48 -0.02 -0.66
C ARG A 193 31.67 -1.46 -0.18
N THR A 194 31.66 -1.69 1.14
CA THR A 194 31.81 -3.04 1.69
C THR A 194 30.55 -3.85 1.39
N PRO A 195 30.67 -5.02 0.74
CA PRO A 195 29.54 -5.88 0.47
C PRO A 195 29.00 -6.48 1.77
N ILE A 196 27.68 -6.40 1.96
CA ILE A 196 26.97 -6.92 3.12
C ILE A 196 26.37 -8.29 2.77
N GLY A 197 26.52 -9.23 3.71
CA GLY A 197 25.94 -10.57 3.65
C GLY A 197 26.84 -11.63 3.01
N GLN A 198 26.47 -12.89 3.20
CA GLN A 198 27.20 -14.05 2.68
C GLN A 198 26.61 -14.52 1.35
N LEU A 199 27.47 -14.77 0.36
CA LEU A 199 27.06 -15.26 -0.96
C LEU A 199 26.35 -16.63 -0.83
N ARG A 200 25.07 -16.70 -1.21
CA ARG A 200 24.29 -17.94 -1.30
C ARG A 200 23.99 -18.24 -2.76
N VAL A 201 24.76 -19.13 -3.36
CA VAL A 201 24.57 -19.55 -4.77
C VAL A 201 24.81 -21.05 -4.92
N GLY A 202 24.10 -21.68 -5.85
CA GLY A 202 24.28 -23.10 -6.19
C GLY A 202 23.46 -24.04 -5.31
N GLY A 203 23.45 -25.32 -5.71
CA GLY A 203 22.69 -26.37 -5.05
C GLY A 203 21.17 -26.08 -5.06
N LEU A 204 20.62 -25.85 -3.87
CA LEU A 204 19.23 -25.49 -3.67
C LEU A 204 18.93 -24.03 -4.08
N TYR A 205 19.93 -23.14 -4.08
CA TYR A 205 19.74 -21.73 -4.38
C TYR A 205 19.81 -21.48 -5.89
N GLN A 206 18.64 -21.35 -6.53
CA GLN A 206 18.48 -21.24 -7.98
C GLN A 206 17.65 -20.01 -8.34
N LEU A 207 18.01 -19.35 -9.45
CA LEU A 207 17.32 -18.16 -9.91
C LEU A 207 15.88 -18.49 -10.29
N THR A 208 14.91 -17.90 -9.60
CA THR A 208 13.50 -18.00 -9.97
C THR A 208 13.24 -17.22 -11.26
N THR A 209 12.25 -17.66 -12.04
CA THR A 209 11.83 -16.87 -13.21
C THR A 209 10.96 -15.73 -12.71
N VAL A 210 11.32 -14.50 -13.04
CA VAL A 210 10.54 -13.30 -12.71
C VAL A 210 10.03 -12.70 -14.01
N GLY A 211 8.76 -12.28 -14.04
CA GLY A 211 8.13 -11.70 -15.23
C GLY A 211 7.33 -10.44 -14.92
N CYS A 212 7.22 -9.57 -15.93
CA CYS A 212 6.42 -8.35 -15.86
C CYS A 212 4.92 -8.69 -15.69
N PRO A 213 4.20 -8.08 -14.73
CA PRO A 213 2.77 -8.36 -14.55
C PRO A 213 1.90 -7.90 -15.72
N LYS A 214 2.33 -6.87 -16.46
CA LYS A 214 1.56 -6.28 -17.58
C LYS A 214 1.72 -7.07 -18.88
N CYS A 215 2.95 -7.32 -19.32
CA CYS A 215 3.22 -7.95 -20.63
C CYS A 215 3.78 -9.37 -20.53
N ARG A 216 4.03 -9.89 -19.32
CA ARG A 216 4.57 -11.24 -19.05
C ARG A 216 5.96 -11.50 -19.62
N SER A 217 6.69 -10.47 -20.06
CA SER A 217 8.09 -10.62 -20.47
C SER A 217 8.94 -11.04 -19.28
N LEU A 218 9.89 -11.94 -19.51
CA LEU A 218 10.86 -12.33 -18.50
C LEU A 218 11.76 -11.15 -18.16
N TRP A 219 12.02 -10.95 -16.87
CA TRP A 219 12.97 -9.99 -16.38
C TRP A 219 14.28 -10.71 -16.05
N GLU A 220 15.36 -10.25 -16.65
CA GLU A 220 16.72 -10.69 -16.34
C GLU A 220 17.45 -9.52 -15.66
N PRO A 221 18.04 -9.72 -14.47
CA PRO A 221 18.77 -8.66 -13.79
C PRO A 221 20.07 -8.34 -14.55
N ASP A 222 20.35 -7.06 -14.79
CA ASP A 222 21.58 -6.63 -15.48
C ASP A 222 22.83 -7.00 -14.68
N ALA A 223 22.70 -6.97 -13.35
CA ALA A 223 23.76 -7.36 -12.42
C ALA A 223 23.21 -8.24 -11.30
N ARG A 224 24.02 -9.21 -10.86
CA ARG A 224 23.68 -10.13 -9.77
C ARG A 224 23.19 -9.44 -8.48
N PRO A 225 23.81 -8.34 -7.99
CA PRO A 225 23.29 -7.64 -6.80
C PRO A 225 21.91 -7.01 -6.99
N GLN A 226 21.51 -6.67 -8.23
CA GLN A 226 20.16 -6.15 -8.50
C GLN A 226 19.09 -7.19 -8.19
N TYR A 227 19.38 -8.49 -8.40
CA TYR A 227 18.48 -9.57 -8.00
C TYR A 227 18.23 -9.56 -6.50
N SER A 228 19.29 -9.42 -5.68
CA SER A 228 19.15 -9.36 -4.22
C SER A 228 18.42 -8.12 -3.74
N LEU A 229 18.65 -6.97 -4.38
CA LEU A 229 17.95 -5.72 -4.07
C LEU A 229 16.46 -5.80 -4.41
N PHE A 230 16.13 -6.43 -5.53
CA PHE A 230 14.75 -6.63 -5.99
C PHE A 230 14.02 -7.65 -5.13
N MET A 231 14.56 -8.86 -4.96
CA MET A 231 13.90 -9.95 -4.23
C MET A 231 13.94 -9.75 -2.71
N GLY A 232 14.97 -9.09 -2.18
CA GLY A 232 15.17 -8.93 -0.74
C GLY A 232 14.27 -7.88 -0.09
N ARG A 233 14.61 -7.55 1.17
CA ARG A 233 13.86 -6.59 2.00
C ARG A 233 13.95 -5.14 1.54
N TRP A 234 14.85 -4.85 0.61
CA TRP A 234 15.13 -3.49 0.14
C TRP A 234 14.16 -3.01 -0.92
N GLY A 235 13.30 -3.89 -1.46
CA GLY A 235 12.12 -3.47 -2.23
C GLY A 235 12.40 -2.81 -3.59
N LYS A 236 13.62 -2.92 -4.14
CA LYS A 236 13.98 -2.24 -5.38
C LYS A 236 12.95 -2.50 -6.48
N LYS A 237 12.41 -1.43 -7.05
CA LYS A 237 11.50 -1.49 -8.21
C LYS A 237 12.30 -1.47 -9.51
N VAL A 238 11.75 -2.07 -10.56
CA VAL A 238 12.38 -2.15 -11.88
C VAL A 238 11.38 -1.79 -12.98
N HIS A 239 11.90 -1.31 -14.11
CA HIS A 239 11.10 -1.07 -15.31
C HIS A 239 11.19 -2.26 -16.25
N CYS A 240 10.04 -2.68 -16.78
CA CYS A 240 10.00 -3.63 -17.86
C CYS A 240 10.60 -3.03 -19.14
N GLN A 241 11.61 -3.68 -19.73
CA GLN A 241 12.26 -3.19 -20.96
C GLN A 241 11.31 -3.07 -22.15
N LEU A 242 10.25 -3.91 -22.23
CA LEU A 242 9.30 -3.89 -23.33
C LEU A 242 8.16 -2.86 -23.18
N CYS A 243 7.48 -2.84 -22.02
CA CYS A 243 6.29 -2.01 -21.83
C CYS A 243 6.48 -0.84 -20.85
N LEU A 244 7.71 -0.63 -20.36
CA LEU A 244 8.12 0.41 -19.42
C LEU A 244 7.37 0.41 -18.08
N PHE A 245 6.56 -0.62 -17.82
CA PHE A 245 5.82 -0.77 -16.58
C PHE A 245 6.77 -0.90 -15.40
N HIS A 246 6.55 -0.10 -14.37
CA HIS A 246 7.32 -0.08 -13.13
C HIS A 246 6.72 -1.08 -12.14
N PHE A 247 7.51 -2.03 -11.63
CA PHE A 247 7.02 -3.06 -10.71
C PHE A 247 8.09 -3.49 -9.69
N GLY A 248 7.64 -3.99 -8.54
CA GLY A 248 8.48 -4.53 -7.47
C GLY A 248 8.36 -6.06 -7.36
N CYS A 249 9.09 -6.67 -6.43
CA CYS A 249 9.08 -8.13 -6.28
C CYS A 249 7.71 -8.69 -5.89
N ALA A 250 6.97 -8.05 -4.99
CA ALA A 250 5.65 -8.53 -4.58
C ALA A 250 4.61 -8.49 -5.71
N THR A 251 4.78 -7.60 -6.70
CA THR A 251 3.86 -7.45 -7.84
C THR A 251 4.31 -8.18 -9.10
N ALA A 252 5.51 -8.78 -9.09
CA ALA A 252 6.03 -9.53 -10.22
C ALA A 252 5.44 -10.94 -10.32
N LEU A 253 5.45 -11.50 -11.52
CA LEU A 253 5.07 -12.89 -11.74
C LEU A 253 6.28 -13.79 -11.45
N HIS A 254 6.20 -14.61 -10.42
CA HIS A 254 7.27 -15.56 -10.07
C HIS A 254 6.95 -16.96 -10.54
N GLY A 255 7.97 -17.68 -10.99
CA GLY A 255 7.86 -19.06 -11.43
C GLY A 255 8.97 -19.95 -10.88
N CYS A 256 8.61 -21.20 -10.58
CA CYS A 256 9.53 -22.20 -10.06
C CYS A 256 10.71 -22.41 -11.02
N PRO A 257 11.97 -22.48 -10.53
CA PRO A 257 13.15 -22.65 -11.38
C PRO A 257 13.14 -23.97 -12.17
N HIS A 258 12.44 -25.00 -11.67
CA HIS A 258 12.42 -26.32 -12.29
C HIS A 258 11.29 -26.56 -13.28
N CYS A 259 10.10 -25.99 -13.03
CA CYS A 259 8.90 -26.29 -13.82
C CYS A 259 8.15 -25.05 -14.32
N ARG A 260 8.63 -23.84 -13.96
CA ARG A 260 8.03 -22.54 -14.29
C ARG A 260 6.58 -22.37 -13.81
N ALA A 261 6.12 -23.23 -12.91
CA ALA A 261 4.80 -23.07 -12.30
C ALA A 261 4.76 -21.77 -11.49
N PRO A 262 3.71 -20.95 -11.65
CA PRO A 262 3.60 -19.70 -10.92
C PRO A 262 3.45 -19.97 -9.43
N PHE A 263 3.97 -19.06 -8.59
CA PHE A 263 3.76 -19.08 -7.16
C PHE A 263 3.73 -17.65 -6.60
N ASP A 264 3.02 -17.46 -5.49
CA ASP A 264 2.94 -16.16 -4.81
C ASP A 264 4.19 -15.95 -3.95
N TYR A 265 4.97 -14.93 -4.29
CA TYR A 265 6.18 -14.59 -3.55
C TYR A 265 5.87 -13.53 -2.49
N ASP A 266 6.36 -13.77 -1.27
CA ASP A 266 6.43 -12.78 -0.20
C ASP A 266 7.90 -12.53 0.16
N VAL A 267 8.24 -11.30 0.53
CA VAL A 267 9.57 -10.87 0.94
C VAL A 267 10.09 -11.69 2.13
N SER A 268 9.18 -12.15 3.00
CA SER A 268 9.50 -13.05 4.12
C SER A 268 10.08 -14.40 3.64
N MET A 269 9.79 -14.82 2.40
CA MET A 269 10.25 -16.09 1.84
C MET A 269 11.70 -16.04 1.37
N TYR A 270 12.29 -14.86 1.17
CA TYR A 270 13.63 -14.69 0.56
C TYR A 270 14.73 -15.49 1.27
N ASP A 271 14.66 -15.57 2.60
CA ASP A 271 15.65 -16.27 3.44
C ASP A 271 15.28 -17.74 3.72
N SER A 272 14.14 -18.21 3.20
CA SER A 272 13.62 -19.55 3.45
C SER A 272 13.75 -20.45 2.21
N VAL A 273 13.81 -21.76 2.45
CA VAL A 273 13.74 -22.77 1.38
C VAL A 273 12.28 -23.09 1.10
N GLN A 274 11.88 -22.96 -0.17
CA GLN A 274 10.51 -23.17 -0.63
C GLN A 274 10.38 -24.51 -1.35
N THR A 275 9.23 -25.16 -1.22
CA THR A 275 8.91 -26.39 -1.95
C THR A 275 7.88 -26.09 -3.03
N CYS A 276 8.21 -26.38 -4.29
CA CYS A 276 7.26 -26.16 -5.38
C CYS A 276 6.05 -27.10 -5.25
N GLN A 277 4.84 -26.56 -5.24
CA GLN A 277 3.60 -27.35 -5.14
C GLN A 277 3.41 -28.32 -6.31
N ARG A 278 3.90 -27.96 -7.50
CA ARG A 278 3.72 -28.76 -8.73
C ARG A 278 4.77 -29.88 -8.87
N CYS A 279 6.05 -29.55 -8.79
CA CYS A 279 7.13 -30.52 -9.02
C CYS A 279 7.76 -31.08 -7.73
N ARG A 280 7.35 -30.61 -6.56
CA ARG A 280 7.81 -31.03 -5.21
C ARG A 280 9.31 -30.87 -4.95
N LYS A 281 10.04 -30.18 -5.83
CA LYS A 281 11.45 -29.86 -5.64
C LYS A 281 11.58 -28.65 -4.71
N GLN A 282 12.58 -28.72 -3.85
CA GLN A 282 12.97 -27.62 -2.97
C GLN A 282 13.90 -26.66 -3.70
N PHE A 283 13.70 -25.37 -3.51
CA PHE A 283 14.57 -24.32 -4.02
C PHE A 283 14.64 -23.15 -3.03
N GLY A 284 15.77 -22.47 -3.00
CA GLY A 284 15.98 -21.22 -2.28
C GLY A 284 16.34 -20.10 -3.24
N PHE A 285 16.27 -18.87 -2.75
CA PHE A 285 16.60 -17.68 -3.53
C PHE A 285 18.09 -17.36 -3.42
N PRO A 286 18.81 -17.19 -4.55
CA PRO A 286 20.20 -16.76 -4.52
C PRO A 286 20.37 -15.43 -3.80
N TYR A 287 21.38 -15.33 -2.95
CA TYR A 287 21.78 -14.08 -2.30
C TYR A 287 23.15 -13.67 -2.81
N TYR A 288 23.20 -12.56 -3.50
CA TYR A 288 24.42 -11.87 -3.88
C TYR A 288 24.69 -10.74 -2.89
N PRO A 289 25.89 -10.65 -2.29
CA PRO A 289 26.25 -9.56 -1.41
C PRO A 289 26.06 -8.20 -2.09
N VAL A 290 25.49 -7.26 -1.34
CA VAL A 290 25.15 -5.92 -1.83
C VAL A 290 25.89 -4.89 -1.01
N ASN A 291 26.43 -3.86 -1.66
CA ASN A 291 27.09 -2.75 -0.96
C ASN A 291 26.06 -1.86 -0.27
N GLN A 292 26.39 -1.31 0.90
CA GLN A 292 25.53 -0.36 1.62
C GLN A 292 25.12 0.82 0.73
N TYR A 293 26.05 1.36 -0.05
CA TYR A 293 25.78 2.41 -1.05
C TYR A 293 24.58 2.11 -1.96
N LEU A 294 24.46 0.87 -2.47
CA LEU A 294 23.35 0.51 -3.37
C LEU A 294 22.02 0.38 -2.62
N ILE A 295 22.06 -0.03 -1.36
CA ILE A 295 20.87 -0.08 -0.50
C ILE A 295 20.37 1.33 -0.24
N ASP A 296 21.28 2.23 0.14
CA ASP A 296 20.93 3.62 0.42
C ASP A 296 20.48 4.35 -0.85
N GLN A 297 21.04 4.02 -2.01
CA GLN A 297 20.57 4.55 -3.29
C GLN A 297 19.13 4.14 -3.60
N VAL A 298 18.74 2.89 -3.31
CA VAL A 298 17.34 2.45 -3.47
C VAL A 298 16.43 3.20 -2.48
N ALA A 299 16.86 3.35 -1.23
CA ALA A 299 16.10 4.12 -0.23
C ALA A 299 15.93 5.58 -0.64
N LEU A 300 16.97 6.18 -1.23
CA LEU A 300 16.93 7.55 -1.77
C LEU A 300 15.98 7.68 -2.96
N GLU A 301 16.01 6.74 -3.91
CA GLU A 301 15.09 6.70 -5.04
C GLU A 301 13.63 6.60 -4.57
N GLU A 302 13.33 5.71 -3.61
CA GLU A 302 11.99 5.58 -3.03
C GLU A 302 11.54 6.81 -2.25
N TRP A 303 12.47 7.48 -1.56
CA TRP A 303 12.18 8.74 -0.88
C TRP A 303 11.83 9.85 -1.88
N ARG A 304 12.61 9.99 -2.96
CA ARG A 304 12.32 10.97 -4.04
C ARG A 304 10.98 10.72 -4.69
N GLU A 305 10.67 9.46 -5.02
CA GLU A 305 9.36 9.10 -5.60
C GLU A 305 8.20 9.47 -4.66
N ARG A 306 8.33 9.24 -3.35
CA ARG A 306 7.33 9.64 -2.36
C ARG A 306 7.17 11.15 -2.28
N MET A 307 8.27 11.90 -2.26
CA MET A 307 8.23 13.37 -2.22
C MET A 307 7.61 13.95 -3.49
N ASP A 308 7.94 13.40 -4.66
CA ASP A 308 7.36 13.82 -5.93
C ASP A 308 5.86 13.53 -5.99
N GLN A 309 5.41 12.38 -5.47
CA GLN A 309 4.00 12.04 -5.34
C GLN A 309 3.27 12.99 -4.38
N GLN A 310 3.86 13.31 -3.23
CA GLN A 310 3.29 14.28 -2.29
C GLN A 310 3.17 15.66 -2.94
N LYS A 311 4.23 16.16 -3.58
CA LYS A 311 4.23 17.45 -4.28
C LYS A 311 3.24 17.46 -5.46
N ALA A 312 3.10 16.35 -6.18
CA ALA A 312 2.07 16.21 -7.21
C ALA A 312 0.66 16.26 -6.61
N SER A 313 0.42 15.54 -5.51
CA SER A 313 -0.86 15.54 -4.82
C SER A 313 -1.20 16.91 -4.21
N GLU A 314 -0.21 17.64 -3.71
CA GLU A 314 -0.39 19.00 -3.21
C GLU A 314 -0.74 19.98 -4.33
N ARG A 315 -0.03 19.88 -5.47
CA ARG A 315 -0.37 20.67 -6.67
C ARG A 315 -1.78 20.36 -7.16
N GLU A 316 -2.17 19.09 -7.15
CA GLU A 316 -3.53 18.67 -7.52
C GLU A 316 -4.57 19.20 -6.53
N ALA A 317 -4.30 19.10 -5.22
CA ALA A 317 -5.17 19.62 -4.17
C ALA A 317 -5.32 21.15 -4.27
N ARG A 318 -4.22 21.87 -4.54
CA ARG A 318 -4.23 23.32 -4.77
C ARG A 318 -5.00 23.70 -6.03
N ALA A 319 -4.83 22.94 -7.11
CA ALA A 319 -5.62 23.13 -8.33
C ALA A 319 -7.11 22.85 -8.09
N ARG A 320 -7.44 21.85 -7.28
CA ARG A 320 -8.81 21.52 -6.87
C ARG A 320 -9.42 22.61 -5.98
N ALA A 321 -8.67 23.16 -5.03
CA ALA A 321 -9.12 24.25 -4.18
C ALA A 321 -9.44 25.52 -4.99
N ARG A 322 -8.60 25.85 -5.99
CA ARG A 322 -8.89 26.97 -6.92
C ARG A 322 -10.13 26.73 -7.78
N ARG A 323 -10.45 25.48 -8.10
CA ARG A 323 -11.68 25.11 -8.83
C ARG A 323 -12.93 25.07 -7.94
N GLY A 324 -12.78 24.72 -6.67
CA GLY A 324 -13.88 24.57 -5.70
C GLY A 324 -14.17 25.80 -4.84
N GLY A 325 -13.30 26.82 -4.84
CA GLY A 325 -13.49 28.06 -4.08
C GLY A 325 -14.41 29.10 -4.75
N GLY A 326 -14.96 28.80 -5.92
CA GLY A 326 -16.02 29.58 -6.53
C GLY A 326 -17.37 29.21 -5.92
N ASP A 327 -17.69 29.84 -4.79
CA ASP A 327 -18.97 29.73 -4.09
C ASP A 327 -20.14 29.98 -5.07
N GLY A 328 -20.89 28.94 -5.43
CA GLY A 328 -22.21 29.09 -6.06
C GLY A 328 -22.49 28.42 -7.41
N SER A 329 -21.63 27.57 -7.99
CA SER A 329 -21.96 26.84 -9.24
C SER A 329 -21.57 25.36 -9.23
N ASP A 330 -22.12 24.60 -8.28
CA ASP A 330 -21.93 23.14 -8.17
C ASP A 330 -22.49 22.35 -9.36
N GLY A 331 -23.26 22.97 -10.25
CA GLY A 331 -23.83 22.33 -11.44
C GLY A 331 -22.89 22.30 -12.65
N ALA A 332 -22.07 23.33 -12.85
CA ALA A 332 -21.26 23.47 -14.06
C ALA A 332 -20.00 22.59 -14.03
N SER A 333 -19.42 22.39 -12.84
CA SER A 333 -18.19 21.61 -12.63
C SER A 333 -18.32 20.13 -13.06
N ALA A 334 -19.42 19.47 -12.68
CA ALA A 334 -19.64 18.06 -13.01
C ALA A 334 -19.94 17.85 -14.51
N GLU A 335 -20.64 18.80 -15.14
CA GLU A 335 -20.92 18.75 -16.58
C GLU A 335 -19.66 19.06 -17.40
N GLU A 336 -18.82 19.99 -16.94
CA GLU A 336 -17.54 20.33 -17.55
C GLU A 336 -16.52 19.18 -17.40
N GLU A 337 -16.42 18.54 -16.23
CA GLU A 337 -15.57 17.37 -16.02
C GLU A 337 -16.03 16.19 -16.89
N ARG A 338 -17.35 15.95 -16.99
CA ARG A 338 -17.93 14.96 -17.91
C ARG A 338 -17.59 15.29 -19.37
N MET A 339 -17.68 16.56 -19.77
CA MET A 339 -17.29 17.01 -21.10
C MET A 339 -15.79 16.80 -21.35
N GLN A 340 -14.92 17.12 -20.39
CA GLN A 340 -13.47 16.94 -20.53
C GLN A 340 -13.07 15.46 -20.63
N LEU A 341 -13.75 14.57 -19.91
CA LEU A 341 -13.61 13.12 -20.07
C LEU A 341 -14.03 12.65 -21.48
N LEU A 342 -15.15 13.16 -22.02
CA LEU A 342 -15.63 12.81 -23.36
C LEU A 342 -14.77 13.40 -24.49
N VAL A 343 -14.19 14.59 -24.28
CA VAL A 343 -13.40 15.30 -25.30
C VAL A 343 -11.94 14.87 -25.27
N GLY A 344 -11.37 14.63 -24.09
CA GLY A 344 -9.96 14.25 -23.90
C GLY A 344 -9.61 12.85 -24.39
N THR A 345 -10.59 11.96 -24.58
CA THR A 345 -10.38 10.62 -25.15
C THR A 345 -10.39 10.58 -26.68
N CYS A 346 -10.73 11.66 -27.38
CA CYS A 346 -11.04 11.60 -28.82
C CYS A 346 -10.01 12.35 -29.67
N ILE A 347 -9.22 11.64 -30.48
CA ILE A 347 -8.30 12.22 -31.48
C ILE A 347 -8.91 12.17 -32.89
N MET A 348 -9.05 13.35 -33.50
CA MET A 348 -9.20 13.71 -34.93
C MET A 348 -10.26 13.06 -35.85
N GLU A 349 -10.66 11.80 -35.72
CA GLU A 349 -11.62 11.15 -36.66
C GLU A 349 -12.63 10.20 -35.99
N GLU A 350 -13.22 10.61 -34.87
CA GLU A 350 -14.04 9.71 -34.07
C GLU A 350 -15.56 9.87 -34.21
N VAL A 351 -16.21 8.77 -33.85
CA VAL A 351 -17.65 8.59 -33.76
C VAL A 351 -18.10 9.12 -32.40
N CYS A 352 -18.95 10.15 -32.37
CA CYS A 352 -19.44 10.69 -31.09
C CYS A 352 -20.11 9.60 -30.25
N PRO A 353 -19.77 9.42 -28.96
CA PRO A 353 -20.33 8.34 -28.14
C PRO A 353 -21.82 8.54 -27.80
N LEU A 354 -22.34 9.77 -27.93
CA LEU A 354 -23.75 10.08 -27.64
C LEU A 354 -24.67 9.79 -28.82
N CYS A 355 -24.25 10.17 -30.04
CA CYS A 355 -25.09 10.05 -31.23
C CYS A 355 -24.53 9.11 -32.31
N HIS A 356 -23.36 8.53 -32.09
CA HIS A 356 -22.64 7.64 -32.99
C HIS A 356 -22.41 8.18 -34.42
N LYS A 357 -22.34 9.50 -34.59
CA LYS A 357 -21.99 10.13 -35.87
C LYS A 357 -20.48 10.35 -35.96
N ARG A 358 -19.86 10.00 -37.09
CA ARG A 358 -18.47 10.38 -37.40
C ARG A 358 -18.38 11.89 -37.59
N ILE A 359 -17.53 12.55 -36.81
CA ILE A 359 -17.33 14.00 -36.88
C ILE A 359 -15.91 14.27 -37.35
N LYS A 360 -15.80 14.95 -38.50
CA LYS A 360 -14.50 15.24 -39.14
C LYS A 360 -13.81 16.49 -38.58
N SER A 361 -14.54 17.37 -37.90
CA SER A 361 -14.00 18.59 -37.30
C SER A 361 -14.91 19.10 -36.18
N LYS A 362 -14.35 19.86 -35.22
CA LYS A 362 -15.10 20.45 -34.10
C LYS A 362 -15.88 19.41 -33.26
N HIS A 363 -15.24 18.29 -32.92
CA HIS A 363 -15.84 17.23 -32.09
C HIS A 363 -16.42 17.77 -30.77
N ARG A 364 -15.69 18.68 -30.11
CA ARG A 364 -16.13 19.34 -28.86
C ARG A 364 -17.49 20.02 -29.02
N SER A 365 -17.63 20.91 -29.99
CA SER A 365 -18.90 21.63 -30.23
C SER A 365 -20.06 20.68 -30.59
N HIS A 366 -19.75 19.56 -31.25
CA HIS A 366 -20.75 18.53 -31.54
C HIS A 366 -21.21 17.79 -30.27
N VAL A 367 -20.27 17.42 -29.39
CA VAL A 367 -20.58 16.76 -28.12
C VAL A 367 -21.39 17.68 -27.21
N GLU A 368 -21.01 18.96 -27.09
CA GLU A 368 -21.77 20.00 -26.37
C GLU A 368 -23.22 20.06 -26.90
N GLY A 369 -23.39 20.13 -28.23
CA GLY A 369 -24.70 20.12 -28.86
C GLY A 369 -25.46 18.79 -28.77
N CYS A 370 -24.80 17.68 -28.43
CA CYS A 370 -25.46 16.40 -28.16
C CYS A 370 -25.84 16.25 -26.69
N MET A 371 -25.04 16.78 -25.76
CA MET A 371 -25.36 16.76 -24.33
C MET A 371 -26.58 17.63 -24.00
N ALA A 372 -26.73 18.76 -24.69
CA ALA A 372 -27.90 19.63 -24.53
C ALA A 372 -29.21 19.03 -25.10
N LYS A 373 -29.15 17.90 -25.82
CA LYS A 373 -30.34 17.26 -26.40
C LYS A 373 -30.87 16.16 -25.50
N ASP A 374 -32.19 16.09 -25.40
CA ASP A 374 -32.84 15.01 -24.67
C ASP A 374 -32.48 13.64 -25.27
N PRO A 375 -32.30 12.58 -24.45
CA PRO A 375 -31.98 11.24 -24.93
C PRO A 375 -32.95 10.69 -25.98
N LYS A 376 -34.23 11.11 -25.90
CA LYS A 376 -35.27 10.76 -26.87
C LYS A 376 -35.01 11.36 -28.26
N GLU A 377 -34.49 12.58 -28.33
CA GLU A 377 -34.17 13.24 -29.60
C GLU A 377 -32.90 12.65 -30.24
N LEU A 378 -31.91 12.31 -29.41
CA LEU A 378 -30.70 11.64 -29.88
C LEU A 378 -31.03 10.29 -30.53
N ALA A 379 -31.89 9.49 -29.91
CA ALA A 379 -32.36 8.21 -30.44
C ALA A 379 -33.20 8.35 -31.74
N ALA A 380 -34.02 9.41 -31.85
CA ALA A 380 -34.77 9.68 -33.07
C ALA A 380 -33.85 10.07 -34.25
N SER A 381 -32.74 10.76 -33.96
CA SER A 381 -31.81 11.25 -34.98
C SER A 381 -30.90 10.14 -35.56
N THR A 382 -30.62 9.09 -34.80
CA THR A 382 -29.85 7.92 -35.27
C THR A 382 -30.68 6.98 -36.14
N GLY A 383 -31.98 6.84 -35.84
CA GLY A 383 -32.90 5.99 -36.61
C GLY A 383 -33.10 6.42 -38.07
N ARG A 384 -32.92 7.70 -38.41
CA ARG A 384 -33.07 8.19 -39.80
C ARG A 384 -31.82 8.01 -40.68
N ALA A 385 -30.62 7.95 -40.09
CA ALA A 385 -29.38 7.81 -40.87
C ALA A 385 -29.10 6.36 -41.30
N ALA A 386 -29.49 5.37 -40.48
CA ALA A 386 -29.31 3.96 -40.82
C ALA A 386 -30.20 3.50 -41.99
N LYS A 387 -31.32 4.18 -42.26
CA LYS A 387 -32.26 3.80 -43.32
C LYS A 387 -31.86 4.26 -44.74
N LYS A 388 -30.74 4.99 -44.89
CA LYS A 388 -30.27 5.50 -46.20
C LYS A 388 -28.95 4.89 -46.69
N ILE A 389 -28.36 3.95 -45.96
CA ILE A 389 -27.11 3.25 -46.36
C ILE A 389 -27.38 1.81 -46.82
N ALA A 390 -28.58 1.27 -46.63
CA ALA A 390 -28.98 -0.02 -47.18
C ALA A 390 -29.75 0.13 -48.51
N SER A 391 -29.02 0.40 -49.59
CA SER A 391 -29.38 -0.10 -50.93
C SER A 391 -28.16 -0.01 -51.87
N PRO A 392 -27.31 -1.05 -51.93
CA PRO A 392 -26.47 -1.23 -53.10
C PRO A 392 -27.36 -1.64 -54.28
N ALA A 393 -27.34 -0.83 -55.34
CA ALA A 393 -28.00 -1.14 -56.59
C ALA A 393 -27.51 -2.51 -57.13
N PRO A 394 -28.40 -3.39 -57.61
CA PRO A 394 -27.98 -4.65 -58.21
C PRO A 394 -27.34 -4.37 -59.57
N LEU A 395 -26.04 -4.66 -59.69
CA LEU A 395 -25.36 -4.71 -60.98
C LEU A 395 -25.87 -5.95 -61.74
N ALA A 396 -26.45 -5.68 -62.91
CA ALA A 396 -26.97 -6.67 -63.82
C ALA A 396 -25.85 -7.56 -64.40
N ASP A 397 -26.17 -8.85 -64.47
CA ASP A 397 -25.46 -9.90 -65.17
C ASP A 397 -25.20 -9.56 -66.65
N LYS A 398 -23.96 -9.75 -67.10
CA LYS A 398 -23.68 -10.16 -68.48
C LYS A 398 -22.87 -11.44 -68.49
N VAL A 399 -23.59 -12.48 -68.89
CA VAL A 399 -23.17 -13.81 -69.30
C VAL A 399 -22.07 -13.77 -70.35
N ALA A 400 -20.96 -14.49 -70.11
CA ALA A 400 -20.18 -15.12 -71.18
C ALA A 400 -19.39 -16.34 -70.65
N LYS A 401 -19.95 -17.51 -70.94
CA LYS A 401 -19.32 -18.75 -71.44
C LYS A 401 -18.09 -19.36 -70.71
N ALA A 402 -18.32 -20.61 -70.29
CA ALA A 402 -17.38 -21.66 -69.86
C ALA A 402 -16.34 -22.04 -70.97
N PRO A 403 -15.27 -22.84 -70.71
CA PRO A 403 -15.37 -24.23 -70.22
C PRO A 403 -14.32 -24.72 -69.19
N VAL A 404 -14.76 -25.77 -68.47
CA VAL A 404 -14.09 -26.77 -67.59
C VAL A 404 -13.02 -27.61 -68.36
N PRO A 405 -12.34 -28.67 -67.82
CA PRO A 405 -11.98 -29.09 -66.45
C PRO A 405 -10.50 -29.54 -66.29
N ARG A 406 -10.05 -29.84 -65.04
CA ARG A 406 -9.51 -31.17 -64.69
C ARG A 406 -9.19 -31.35 -63.20
N ALA A 407 -9.46 -32.58 -62.76
CA ALA A 407 -9.42 -33.10 -61.40
C ALA A 407 -8.15 -33.91 -61.12
N ALA A 408 -7.77 -34.03 -59.84
CA ALA A 408 -7.13 -35.19 -59.17
C ALA A 408 -6.88 -34.79 -57.70
N LYS A 409 -7.55 -35.32 -56.68
CA LYS A 409 -7.35 -36.62 -55.99
C LYS A 409 -5.90 -37.07 -55.87
N ARG A 410 -5.35 -37.05 -54.63
CA ARG A 410 -4.79 -38.22 -53.90
C ARG A 410 -3.96 -37.82 -52.67
N ASP A 411 -4.36 -38.29 -51.49
CA ASP A 411 -3.48 -38.88 -50.47
C ASP A 411 -2.95 -40.25 -51.00
N PRO A 412 -1.84 -40.88 -50.52
CA PRO A 412 -1.61 -41.14 -49.08
C PRO A 412 -0.16 -41.47 -48.58
N LYS A 413 -0.05 -41.73 -47.26
CA LYS A 413 0.69 -42.81 -46.56
C LYS A 413 2.25 -42.83 -46.47
N ALA A 414 2.71 -42.75 -45.20
CA ALA A 414 3.77 -43.49 -44.48
C ALA A 414 5.16 -43.75 -45.09
N THR A 415 6.22 -43.57 -44.27
CA THR A 415 7.19 -44.63 -43.90
C THR A 415 8.22 -44.15 -42.87
N ALA A 416 8.71 -45.11 -42.09
CA ALA A 416 9.73 -45.00 -41.05
C ALA A 416 11.12 -45.46 -41.54
N ALA A 417 12.20 -44.96 -40.93
CA ALA A 417 13.54 -45.58 -40.80
C ALA A 417 14.36 -44.67 -39.84
N LEU A 418 15.02 -45.05 -38.75
CA LEU A 418 15.70 -46.26 -38.25
C LEU A 418 17.11 -46.52 -38.84
N THR A 419 18.12 -45.89 -38.22
CA THR A 419 19.54 -46.31 -38.07
C THR A 419 20.05 -45.58 -36.81
N LYS A 420 20.52 -46.14 -35.68
CA LYS A 420 21.38 -47.27 -35.24
C LYS A 420 22.88 -47.13 -35.56
N LYS A 421 23.68 -47.21 -34.46
CA LYS A 421 25.14 -47.44 -34.29
C LYS A 421 26.02 -46.17 -34.33
N SER A 422 27.04 -45.92 -33.48
CA SER A 422 27.82 -46.72 -32.49
C SER A 422 28.58 -45.74 -31.56
N ALA A 423 28.61 -45.93 -30.24
CA ALA A 423 29.73 -46.48 -29.44
C ALA A 423 31.06 -45.66 -29.39
N ALA A 424 31.23 -44.88 -28.30
CA ALA A 424 32.34 -44.72 -27.32
C ALA A 424 33.84 -44.82 -27.74
N PRO A 425 34.82 -44.60 -26.81
CA PRO A 425 35.15 -43.40 -26.03
C PRO A 425 36.65 -43.03 -26.15
N THR A 426 37.07 -41.78 -25.86
CA THR A 426 38.50 -41.49 -25.63
C THR A 426 38.72 -40.31 -24.66
N THR A 427 39.13 -40.63 -23.43
CA THR A 427 40.17 -39.88 -22.68
C THR A 427 41.47 -40.69 -22.83
N PRO A 428 42.70 -40.23 -22.48
CA PRO A 428 43.07 -39.13 -21.57
C PRO A 428 44.27 -38.27 -22.05
N ARG A 429 44.58 -37.19 -21.31
CA ARG A 429 45.93 -36.98 -20.71
C ARG A 429 46.09 -35.63 -20.02
N ALA A 430 46.67 -35.71 -18.83
CA ALA A 430 47.29 -34.62 -18.09
C ALA A 430 48.48 -34.04 -18.86
N ASN A 431 48.74 -32.74 -18.67
CA ASN A 431 50.12 -32.30 -18.61
C ASN A 431 50.32 -31.11 -17.66
N VAL A 432 51.35 -31.29 -16.86
CA VAL A 432 51.92 -30.39 -15.86
C VAL A 432 52.82 -29.39 -16.58
N SER A 433 52.78 -28.11 -16.19
CA SER A 433 53.96 -27.26 -16.27
C SER A 433 53.94 -26.20 -15.17
N LYS A 434 54.77 -26.45 -14.15
CA LYS A 434 55.35 -25.43 -13.26
C LYS A 434 56.24 -24.49 -14.06
N GLY A 435 56.25 -23.21 -13.71
CA GLY A 435 57.24 -22.25 -14.22
C GLY A 435 57.19 -20.92 -13.49
N LYS A 436 58.05 -20.76 -12.48
CA LYS A 436 58.39 -19.51 -11.77
C LYS A 436 59.02 -18.49 -12.74
N LYS A 437 58.77 -17.18 -12.54
CA LYS A 437 59.77 -16.18 -12.09
C LYS A 437 59.24 -14.74 -12.22
N ALA A 438 59.80 -13.88 -11.35
CA ALA A 438 59.49 -12.50 -11.11
C ALA A 438 60.19 -11.50 -12.06
N SER A 439 59.61 -10.30 -12.19
CA SER A 439 60.27 -8.99 -12.44
C SER A 439 59.20 -7.90 -12.24
N VAL A 440 59.18 -7.08 -11.20
CA VAL A 440 60.03 -5.91 -10.89
C VAL A 440 60.09 -4.85 -12.00
N LEU A 441 59.50 -3.69 -11.67
CA LEU A 441 59.73 -2.31 -12.15
C LEU A 441 59.40 -1.94 -13.62
N GLN A 442 58.48 -0.99 -13.83
CA GLN A 442 58.87 0.42 -14.04
C GLN A 442 57.67 1.40 -14.16
N LYS A 443 57.76 2.41 -13.29
CA LYS A 443 57.24 3.78 -13.38
C LYS A 443 57.09 4.28 -14.83
N ARG A 444 55.89 4.72 -15.23
CA ARG A 444 55.75 5.70 -16.31
C ARG A 444 54.78 6.82 -15.94
N LYS A 445 55.42 7.93 -15.56
CA LYS A 445 54.92 9.28 -15.36
C LYS A 445 54.49 9.83 -16.73
N ARG A 446 53.22 10.21 -16.91
CA ARG A 446 52.83 11.21 -17.92
C ARG A 446 52.05 12.32 -17.22
N ARG A 447 52.61 13.52 -17.37
CA ARG A 447 52.13 14.82 -16.92
C ARG A 447 51.28 15.43 -18.03
N ARG A 448 50.33 16.26 -17.58
CA ARG A 448 49.81 17.51 -18.19
C ARG A 448 49.06 17.45 -19.52
N GLY A 449 47.78 17.77 -19.42
CA GLY A 449 47.04 18.61 -20.34
C GLY A 449 46.05 19.43 -19.52
N ASP A 450 46.42 20.67 -19.20
CA ASP A 450 45.57 21.72 -18.65
C ASP A 450 44.51 22.12 -19.69
N SER A 451 43.24 22.13 -19.32
CA SER A 451 42.23 23.02 -19.90
C SER A 451 41.23 23.39 -18.82
N SER A 452 41.53 24.55 -18.23
CA SER A 452 40.64 25.41 -17.46
C SER A 452 39.51 25.91 -18.35
N SER A 453 38.26 25.70 -17.92
CA SER A 453 37.12 26.55 -18.28
C SER A 453 36.16 26.48 -17.10
N SER A 454 36.27 27.48 -16.22
CA SER A 454 35.28 27.75 -15.19
C SER A 454 34.14 28.52 -15.86
N GLU A 455 32.92 28.03 -15.69
CA GLU A 455 31.71 28.83 -15.82
C GLU A 455 30.83 28.40 -14.64
N GLU A 456 30.87 29.26 -13.63
CA GLU A 456 30.09 29.26 -12.42
C GLU A 456 28.72 29.89 -12.70
N ASP A 457 27.69 29.07 -12.88
CA ASP A 457 26.28 29.51 -12.86
C ASP A 457 25.69 29.25 -11.47
N GLU A 458 25.97 30.16 -10.54
CA GLU A 458 25.19 30.34 -9.31
C GLU A 458 23.85 30.97 -9.69
N ILE A 459 22.85 30.14 -10.00
CA ILE A 459 21.47 30.61 -10.11
C ILE A 459 20.87 30.60 -8.69
N SER A 460 21.11 31.70 -7.97
CA SER A 460 20.37 32.07 -6.76
C SER A 460 18.96 32.48 -7.18
N THR A 461 17.97 31.61 -7.02
CA THR A 461 16.55 31.99 -7.11
C THR A 461 15.97 32.12 -5.72
N GLU A 462 16.29 33.24 -5.10
CA GLU A 462 15.53 33.87 -4.03
C GLU A 462 14.40 34.69 -4.67
N SER A 463 13.31 34.01 -5.06
CA SER A 463 12.05 34.68 -5.42
C SER A 463 11.16 34.78 -4.19
N THR A 464 11.46 35.75 -3.34
CA THR A 464 10.52 36.28 -2.35
C THR A 464 9.50 37.10 -3.11
N PHE A 465 8.38 36.47 -3.49
CA PHE A 465 7.21 37.19 -3.98
C PHE A 465 6.49 37.74 -2.75
N SER A 466 6.71 39.01 -2.45
CA SER A 466 5.87 39.78 -1.54
C SER A 466 4.62 40.19 -2.30
N ASP A 467 3.49 39.54 -2.00
CA ASP A 467 2.16 40.02 -2.35
C ASP A 467 1.82 41.17 -1.39
N ASP A 468 2.25 42.39 -1.75
CA ASP A 468 1.71 43.63 -1.20
C ASP A 468 0.40 43.93 -1.97
N ASP A 469 -0.72 43.46 -1.42
CA ASP A 469 -2.06 43.87 -1.82
C ASP A 469 -2.26 45.35 -1.42
N TYR A 470 -2.23 46.22 -2.43
CA TYR A 470 -2.68 47.59 -2.30
C TYR A 470 -4.21 47.61 -2.17
N ASP A 471 -4.66 48.04 -0.99
CA ASP A 471 -6.01 48.48 -0.68
C ASP A 471 -6.31 49.76 -1.50
N ASP A 472 -7.04 49.60 -2.61
CA ASP A 472 -7.55 50.72 -3.41
C ASP A 472 -9.04 50.91 -3.10
N SER A 473 -9.30 51.85 -2.21
CA SER A 473 -10.63 52.36 -1.90
C SER A 473 -10.93 53.57 -2.80
N ASP A 474 -11.96 53.45 -3.66
CA ASP A 474 -12.80 54.57 -4.11
C ASP A 474 -14.22 54.08 -4.45
#